data_AF-A0A7W1UQ62-F1
#
_entry.id   AF-A0A7W1UQ62-F1
#
_cell.length_a   1.000
_cell.length_b   1.000
_cell.length_c   1.000
_cell.angle_alpha   90.00
_cell.angle_beta   90.00
_cell.angle_gamma   90.00
#
_symmetry.space_group_name_H-M   'P 1'
#
loop_
_entity.id
_entity.type
_entity.pdbx_description
1 polymer ?
#
loop_
_entity_poly.entity_id
_entity_poly.type
_entity_poly.pdbx_seq_one_letter_code
_entity_poly.pdbx_strand_id
1 'polypeptide(L)'
;SIAEISTYMQNVLLGDADQMSMAVALEVRVPFIDYTLIEYVLGIPDKYKNPVSPKKLLVDALGDLLPPEIVNRPKMGFTFPWKNWMKNELKEFCEQNMIALSKRSLFNEQELLKLWNRFMAADPKITWSRIWYLVVLENWLQENNIED
;
A
#
# COMPACT_ATOMS: atom_id res chain seq x y z
N SER A 1 -5.24 13.84 12.01
CA SER A 1 -5.05 15.30 12.01
C SER A 1 -5.84 15.89 10.86
N ILE A 2 -6.02 17.21 10.79
CA ILE A 2 -6.65 17.85 9.63
C ILE A 2 -5.87 17.51 8.36
N ALA A 3 -4.53 17.58 8.41
CA ALA A 3 -3.66 17.22 7.29
C ALA A 3 -3.92 15.81 6.76
N GLU A 4 -4.04 14.81 7.64
CA GLU A 4 -4.35 13.41 7.24
C GLU A 4 -5.69 13.31 6.51
N ILE A 5 -6.71 13.98 7.03
CA ILE A 5 -8.08 13.97 6.46
C ILE A 5 -8.05 14.59 5.06
N SER A 6 -7.47 15.78 4.91
CA SER A 6 -7.47 16.54 3.64
C SER A 6 -6.47 16.04 2.60
N THR A 7 -5.51 15.19 2.97
CA THR A 7 -4.48 14.69 2.05
C THR A 7 -4.66 13.20 1.81
N TYR A 8 -4.02 12.35 2.60
CA TYR A 8 -3.93 10.92 2.34
C TYR A 8 -5.27 10.19 2.42
N MET A 9 -6.09 10.48 3.45
CA MET A 9 -7.36 9.78 3.65
C MET A 9 -8.34 10.06 2.52
N GLN A 10 -8.59 11.34 2.22
CA GLN A 10 -9.53 11.73 1.18
C GLN A 10 -9.07 11.31 -0.21
N ASN A 11 -7.79 11.52 -0.55
CA ASN A 11 -7.31 11.32 -1.91
C ASN A 11 -6.87 9.88 -2.22
N VAL A 12 -6.67 9.05 -1.20
CA VAL A 12 -6.22 7.65 -1.37
C VAL A 12 -7.18 6.69 -0.68
N LEU A 13 -7.25 6.72 0.65
CA LEU A 13 -7.95 5.66 1.39
C LEU A 13 -9.44 5.55 1.06
N LEU A 14 -10.14 6.68 0.97
CA LEU A 14 -11.58 6.70 0.67
C LEU A 14 -11.86 6.46 -0.81
N GLY A 15 -11.04 7.03 -1.69
CA GLY A 15 -11.15 6.80 -3.14
C GLY A 15 -10.96 5.33 -3.49
N ASP A 16 -9.90 4.70 -2.99
CA ASP A 16 -9.59 3.29 -3.26
C ASP A 16 -10.69 2.37 -2.71
N ALA A 17 -11.15 2.61 -1.48
CA ALA A 17 -12.20 1.79 -0.86
C ALA A 17 -13.54 1.89 -1.63
N ASP A 18 -13.95 3.09 -2.03
CA ASP A 18 -15.17 3.31 -2.79
C ASP A 18 -15.09 2.66 -4.17
N GLN A 19 -14.03 2.95 -4.94
CA GLN A 19 -13.86 2.40 -6.29
C GLN A 19 -13.83 0.87 -6.30
N MET A 20 -13.08 0.25 -5.39
CA MET A 20 -12.96 -1.21 -5.33
C MET A 20 -14.26 -1.87 -4.88
N SER A 21 -15.01 -1.25 -3.97
CA SER A 21 -16.26 -1.81 -3.48
C SER A 21 -17.41 -1.64 -4.47
N MET A 22 -17.52 -0.47 -5.10
CA MET A 22 -18.53 -0.19 -6.13
C MET A 22 -18.33 -1.01 -7.40
N ALA A 23 -17.09 -1.37 -7.74
CA ALA A 23 -16.80 -2.30 -8.84
C ALA A 23 -17.53 -3.65 -8.70
N VAL A 24 -17.92 -4.03 -7.48
CA VAL A 24 -18.67 -5.25 -7.17
C VAL A 24 -20.00 -4.98 -6.43
N ALA A 25 -20.56 -3.77 -6.58
CA ALA A 25 -21.83 -3.34 -6.00
C ALA A 25 -21.93 -3.50 -4.46
N LEU A 26 -20.82 -3.34 -3.74
CA LEU A 26 -20.77 -3.36 -2.27
C LEU A 26 -20.67 -1.94 -1.72
N GLU A 27 -21.55 -1.57 -0.79
CA GLU A 27 -21.46 -0.28 -0.08
C GLU A 27 -20.62 -0.41 1.20
N VAL A 28 -19.44 0.22 1.22
CA VAL A 28 -18.57 0.27 2.41
C VAL A 28 -18.95 1.48 3.27
N ARG A 29 -19.16 1.24 4.58
CA ARG A 29 -19.35 2.30 5.58
C ARG A 29 -18.07 2.50 6.38
N VAL A 30 -17.76 3.75 6.70
CA VAL A 30 -16.54 4.16 7.43
C VAL A 30 -16.88 4.89 8.74
N PRO A 31 -17.29 4.18 9.82
CA PRO A 31 -17.82 4.80 11.03
C PRO A 31 -16.88 5.79 11.72
N PHE A 32 -15.56 5.62 11.56
CA PHE A 32 -14.56 6.53 12.15
C PHE A 32 -14.52 7.92 11.52
N ILE A 33 -15.24 8.13 10.41
CA ILE A 33 -15.33 9.42 9.70
C ILE A 33 -16.71 10.08 9.94
N ASP A 34 -17.44 9.63 10.95
CA ASP A 34 -18.61 10.36 11.43
C ASP A 34 -18.20 11.79 11.86
N TYR A 35 -18.96 12.79 11.41
CA TYR A 35 -18.63 14.19 11.66
C TYR A 35 -18.66 14.52 13.16
N THR A 36 -19.59 13.93 13.92
CA THR A 36 -19.70 14.13 15.37
C THR A 36 -18.47 13.60 16.09
N LEU A 37 -17.99 12.42 15.68
CA LEU A 37 -16.77 11.83 16.24
C LEU A 37 -15.54 12.66 15.89
N ILE A 38 -15.42 13.10 14.62
CA ILE A 38 -14.28 13.91 14.18
C ILE A 38 -14.24 15.24 14.92
N GLU A 39 -15.36 15.96 15.00
CA GLU A 39 -15.44 17.25 15.70
C GLU A 39 -15.02 17.12 17.16
N TYR A 40 -15.52 16.08 17.85
CA TYR A 40 -15.14 15.78 19.22
C TYR A 40 -13.63 15.52 19.35
N VAL A 41 -13.08 14.62 18.53
CA VAL A 41 -11.66 14.22 18.63
C VAL A 41 -10.72 15.36 18.24
N LEU A 42 -11.09 16.20 17.26
CA LEU A 42 -10.31 17.38 16.90
C LEU A 42 -10.24 18.41 18.04
N GLY A 43 -11.31 18.53 18.84
CA GLY A 43 -11.35 19.38 20.03
C GLY A 43 -10.51 18.90 21.23
N ILE A 44 -10.08 17.63 21.23
CA ILE A 44 -9.26 17.08 22.32
C ILE A 44 -7.85 17.69 22.28
N PRO A 45 -7.28 18.14 23.42
CA PRO A 45 -5.90 18.63 23.47
C PRO A 45 -4.87 17.63 22.96
N ASP A 46 -3.90 18.10 22.17
CA ASP A 46 -2.91 17.24 21.50
C ASP A 46 -2.10 16.35 22.44
N LYS A 47 -1.89 16.77 23.70
CA LYS A 47 -1.24 15.95 24.74
C LYS A 47 -1.88 14.57 24.96
N TYR A 48 -3.17 14.43 24.64
CA TYR A 48 -3.89 13.15 24.72
C TYR A 48 -3.89 12.37 23.39
N LYS A 49 -3.61 13.04 22.27
CA LYS A 49 -3.56 12.46 20.91
C LYS A 49 -2.15 12.05 20.48
N ASN A 50 -1.12 12.48 21.20
CA ASN A 50 0.28 12.06 21.02
C ASN A 50 0.79 11.19 22.20
N PRO A 51 0.17 10.04 22.48
CA PRO A 51 0.57 9.14 23.57
C PRO A 51 1.84 8.34 23.23
N VAL A 52 2.39 7.67 24.25
CA VAL A 52 3.54 6.75 24.13
C VAL A 52 3.22 5.51 23.28
N SER A 53 1.94 5.09 23.19
CA SER A 53 1.51 3.93 22.41
C SER A 53 0.52 4.30 21.30
N PRO A 54 0.55 3.63 20.13
CA PRO A 54 -0.35 3.94 19.03
C PRO A 54 -1.83 3.88 19.44
N LYS A 55 -2.61 4.89 19.05
CA LYS A 55 -4.08 4.93 19.23
C LYS A 55 -4.56 4.76 20.69
N LYS A 56 -3.77 5.15 21.70
CA LYS A 56 -4.13 5.03 23.14
C LYS A 56 -5.55 5.49 23.46
N LEU A 57 -5.96 6.66 22.96
CA LEU A 57 -7.30 7.21 23.21
C LEU A 57 -8.43 6.27 22.74
N LEU A 58 -8.26 5.61 21.59
CA LEU A 58 -9.22 4.65 21.07
C LEU A 58 -9.25 3.37 21.91
N VAL A 59 -8.08 2.87 22.30
CA VAL A 59 -7.96 1.68 23.15
C VAL A 59 -8.62 1.91 24.50
N ASP A 60 -8.32 3.04 25.15
CA ASP A 60 -8.85 3.36 26.48
C ASP A 60 -10.37 3.54 26.46
N ALA A 61 -10.93 4.06 25.36
CA ALA A 61 -12.37 4.19 25.17
C ALA A 61 -13.13 2.85 25.03
N LEU A 62 -12.43 1.78 24.66
CA LEU A 62 -13.02 0.45 24.50
C LEU A 62 -12.99 -0.38 25.79
N GLY A 63 -12.20 0.01 26.80
CA GLY A 63 -12.12 -0.70 28.08
C GLY A 63 -11.79 -2.18 27.92
N ASP A 64 -12.67 -3.04 28.42
CA ASP A 64 -12.57 -4.51 28.40
C ASP A 64 -13.36 -5.18 27.26
N LEU A 65 -13.90 -4.41 26.31
CA LEU A 65 -14.65 -4.94 25.17
C LEU A 65 -13.80 -5.77 24.19
N LEU A 66 -12.48 -5.59 24.20
CA LEU A 66 -11.55 -6.33 23.35
C LEU A 66 -10.58 -7.13 24.22
N PRO A 67 -10.25 -8.36 23.82
CA PRO A 67 -9.35 -9.18 24.60
C PRO A 67 -7.90 -8.64 24.52
N PRO A 68 -7.06 -8.84 25.56
CA PRO A 68 -5.75 -8.21 25.69
C PRO A 68 -4.82 -8.46 24.50
N GLU A 69 -4.91 -9.61 23.85
CA GLU A 69 -4.11 -9.96 22.69
C GLU A 69 -4.42 -9.10 21.46
N ILE A 70 -5.64 -8.57 21.33
CA ILE A 70 -6.01 -7.65 20.24
C ILE A 70 -5.51 -6.25 20.55
N VAL A 71 -5.69 -5.81 21.79
CA VAL A 71 -5.25 -4.47 22.25
C VAL A 71 -3.73 -4.33 22.18
N ASN A 72 -2.99 -5.37 22.58
CA ASN A 72 -1.53 -5.34 22.62
C ASN A 72 -0.88 -5.85 21.33
N ARG A 73 -1.66 -6.11 20.27
CA ARG A 73 -1.13 -6.58 19.00
C ARG A 73 -0.19 -5.52 18.38
N PRO A 74 1.00 -5.91 17.90
CA PRO A 74 1.86 -5.00 17.16
C PRO A 74 1.14 -4.39 15.95
N LYS A 75 1.39 -3.10 15.68
CA LYS A 75 0.85 -2.43 14.49
C LYS A 75 1.32 -3.16 13.24
N MET A 76 0.38 -3.58 12.41
CA MET A 76 0.66 -4.13 11.08
C MET A 76 0.09 -3.19 10.03
N GLY A 77 0.86 -2.91 8.99
CA GLY A 77 0.37 -2.20 7.82
C GLY A 77 -0.56 -3.10 7.00
N PHE A 78 -1.41 -2.46 6.19
CA PHE A 78 -2.11 -3.15 5.11
C PHE A 78 -1.17 -3.20 3.91
N THR A 79 -0.44 -4.30 3.76
CA THR A 79 0.41 -4.54 2.60
C THR A 79 -0.06 -5.79 1.88
N PHE A 80 -0.29 -5.68 0.58
CA PHE A 80 -0.53 -6.84 -0.26
C PHE A 80 0.74 -7.72 -0.33
N PRO A 81 0.60 -9.04 -0.52
CA PRO A 81 1.71 -9.97 -0.61
C PRO A 81 2.41 -9.89 -1.98
N TRP A 82 2.76 -8.68 -2.44
CA TRP A 82 3.35 -8.39 -3.75
C TRP A 82 4.55 -9.27 -4.07
N LYS A 83 5.46 -9.48 -3.12
CA LYS A 83 6.62 -10.35 -3.31
C LYS A 83 6.20 -11.78 -3.68
N ASN A 84 5.12 -12.30 -3.09
CA ASN A 84 4.63 -13.64 -3.40
C ASN A 84 3.93 -13.65 -4.75
N TRP A 85 3.05 -12.68 -5.01
CA TRP A 85 2.34 -12.58 -6.30
C TRP A 85 3.30 -12.45 -7.47
N MET A 86 4.28 -11.55 -7.39
CA MET A 86 5.29 -11.35 -8.45
C MET A 86 6.18 -12.57 -8.69
N LYS A 87 6.26 -13.51 -7.74
CA LYS A 87 7.03 -14.75 -7.89
C LYS A 87 6.18 -15.92 -8.37
N ASN A 88 4.86 -15.80 -8.29
CA ASN A 88 3.90 -16.85 -8.59
C ASN A 88 2.89 -16.33 -9.63
N GLU A 89 1.71 -15.88 -9.22
CA GLU A 89 0.58 -15.57 -10.09
C GLU A 89 0.87 -14.47 -11.13
N LEU A 90 1.73 -13.50 -10.79
CA LEU A 90 2.14 -12.40 -11.67
C LEU A 90 3.54 -12.61 -12.27
N LYS A 91 4.16 -13.77 -12.08
CA LYS A 91 5.56 -13.99 -12.48
C LYS A 91 5.75 -13.78 -13.98
N GLU A 92 4.88 -14.38 -14.80
CA GLU A 92 5.00 -14.30 -16.25
C GLU A 92 4.88 -12.84 -16.74
N PHE A 93 3.87 -12.12 -16.25
CA PHE A 93 3.68 -10.70 -16.55
C PHE A 93 4.91 -9.86 -16.16
N CYS A 94 5.46 -10.07 -14.97
CA CYS A 94 6.64 -9.35 -14.51
C CYS A 94 7.88 -9.69 -15.35
N GLU A 95 8.10 -10.98 -15.64
CA GLU A 95 9.26 -11.46 -16.40
C GLU A 95 9.26 -10.94 -17.83
N GLN A 96 8.11 -10.99 -18.52
CA GLN A 96 7.96 -10.46 -19.88
C GLN A 96 8.29 -8.97 -19.95
N ASN A 97 7.73 -8.17 -19.03
CA ASN A 97 8.01 -6.74 -18.96
C ASN A 97 9.47 -6.45 -18.58
N MET A 98 10.08 -7.20 -17.66
CA MET A 98 11.49 -7.01 -17.33
C MET A 98 12.43 -7.33 -18.51
N ILE A 99 12.13 -8.37 -19.30
CA ILE A 99 12.89 -8.74 -20.50
C ILE A 99 12.67 -7.73 -21.63
N ALA A 100 11.45 -7.22 -21.81
CA ALA A 100 11.17 -6.20 -22.81
C ALA A 100 11.89 -4.89 -22.48
N LEU A 101 11.77 -4.43 -21.24
CA LEU A 101 12.48 -3.23 -20.75
C LEU A 101 14.00 -3.35 -20.92
N SER A 102 14.56 -4.55 -20.69
CA SER A 102 16.00 -4.78 -20.79
C SER A 102 16.55 -4.65 -22.21
N LYS A 103 15.69 -4.73 -23.23
CA LYS A 103 16.08 -4.55 -24.65
C LYS A 103 16.04 -3.10 -25.11
N ARG A 104 15.48 -2.20 -24.31
CA ARG A 104 15.45 -0.77 -24.63
C ARG A 104 16.82 -0.14 -24.45
N SER A 105 17.17 0.77 -25.37
CA SER A 105 18.48 1.43 -25.44
C SER A 105 18.85 2.24 -24.20
N LEU A 106 17.86 2.73 -23.45
CA LEU A 106 18.05 3.50 -22.21
C LEU A 106 18.50 2.65 -21.01
N PHE A 107 18.43 1.32 -21.11
CA PHE A 107 18.70 0.43 -20.00
C PHE A 107 19.86 -0.53 -20.28
N ASN A 108 20.57 -0.87 -19.21
CA ASN A 108 21.58 -1.93 -19.27
C ASN A 108 20.89 -3.30 -19.12
N GLU A 109 20.87 -4.07 -20.20
CA GLU A 109 20.22 -5.38 -20.25
C GLU A 109 20.69 -6.31 -19.13
N GLN A 110 22.01 -6.43 -18.95
CA GLN A 110 22.62 -7.35 -18.01
C GLN A 110 22.25 -7.03 -16.56
N GLU A 111 22.27 -5.74 -16.19
CA GLU A 111 21.93 -5.32 -14.83
C GLU A 111 20.45 -5.47 -14.51
N LEU A 112 19.54 -5.26 -15.48
CA LEU A 112 18.11 -5.51 -15.29
C LEU A 112 17.79 -7.00 -15.10
N LEU A 113 18.34 -7.86 -15.95
CA LEU A 113 18.14 -9.32 -15.84
C LEU A 113 18.75 -9.85 -14.53
N LYS A 114 19.92 -9.34 -14.13
CA LYS A 114 20.53 -9.66 -12.83
C LYS A 114 19.66 -9.19 -11.66
N LEU A 115 19.05 -8.01 -11.76
CA LEU A 115 18.13 -7.49 -10.74
C LEU A 115 16.89 -8.39 -10.60
N TRP A 116 16.28 -8.80 -11.73
CA TRP A 116 15.17 -9.75 -11.76
C TRP A 116 15.55 -11.10 -11.12
N ASN A 117 16.68 -11.67 -11.52
CA ASN A 117 17.15 -12.96 -10.99
C ASN A 117 17.42 -12.90 -9.48
N ARG A 118 18.01 -11.82 -8.97
CA ARG A 118 18.21 -11.62 -7.52
C ARG A 118 16.88 -11.50 -6.77
N PHE A 119 15.90 -10.81 -7.35
CA PHE A 119 14.55 -10.76 -6.77
C PHE A 119 13.93 -12.15 -6.69
N MET A 120 13.98 -12.94 -7.77
CA MET A 120 13.47 -14.31 -7.82
C MET A 120 14.18 -15.23 -6.81
N ALA A 121 15.50 -15.10 -6.66
CA ALA A 121 16.31 -15.77 -5.64
C ALA A 121 16.05 -15.30 -4.18
N ALA A 122 15.09 -14.40 -3.98
CA ALA A 122 14.68 -13.89 -2.67
C ALA A 122 15.74 -13.10 -1.91
N ASP A 123 16.65 -12.44 -2.62
CA ASP A 123 17.65 -11.53 -2.03
C ASP A 123 16.94 -10.47 -1.15
N PRO A 124 17.24 -10.40 0.16
CA PRO A 124 16.58 -9.49 1.09
C PRO A 124 16.86 -8.02 0.79
N LYS A 125 17.88 -7.70 -0.01
CA LYS A 125 18.21 -6.33 -0.42
C LYS A 125 17.33 -5.81 -1.55
N ILE A 126 16.54 -6.67 -2.22
CA ILE A 126 15.69 -6.29 -3.34
C ILE A 126 14.23 -6.26 -2.89
N THR A 127 13.66 -5.06 -2.85
CA THR A 127 12.24 -4.86 -2.53
C THR A 127 11.37 -5.15 -3.75
N TRP A 128 10.15 -5.64 -3.51
CA TRP A 128 9.16 -5.88 -4.57
C TRP A 128 8.84 -4.59 -5.34
N SER A 129 8.77 -3.44 -4.65
CA SER A 129 8.41 -2.16 -5.24
C SER A 129 9.41 -1.71 -6.30
N ARG A 130 10.70 -1.97 -6.09
CA ARG A 130 11.76 -1.64 -7.06
C ARG A 130 11.56 -2.37 -8.38
N ILE A 131 11.14 -3.64 -8.33
CA ILE A 131 10.84 -4.43 -9.52
C ILE A 131 9.52 -3.98 -10.14
N TRP A 132 8.50 -3.77 -9.31
CA TRP A 132 7.17 -3.40 -9.77
C TRP A 132 7.16 -2.09 -10.56
N TYR A 133 7.91 -1.07 -10.13
CA TYR A 133 8.00 0.18 -10.89
C TYR A 133 8.59 0.00 -12.30
N LEU A 134 9.56 -0.91 -12.47
CA LEU A 134 10.15 -1.20 -13.78
C LEU A 134 9.16 -1.97 -14.66
N VAL A 135 8.46 -2.94 -14.08
CA VAL A 135 7.40 -3.69 -14.76
C VAL A 135 6.29 -2.77 -15.24
N VAL A 136 5.79 -1.89 -14.36
CA VAL A 136 4.73 -0.91 -14.70
C VAL A 136 5.22 0.08 -15.75
N LEU A 137 6.46 0.56 -15.65
CA LEU A 137 7.03 1.46 -16.65
C LEU A 137 7.00 0.83 -18.04
N GLU A 138 7.49 -0.40 -18.19
CA GLU A 138 7.48 -1.08 -19.48
C GLU A 138 6.06 -1.31 -20.00
N ASN A 139 5.16 -1.78 -19.14
CA ASN A 139 3.76 -2.00 -19.52
C ASN A 139 3.14 -0.69 -20.03
N TRP A 140 3.39 0.43 -19.34
CA TRP A 140 2.90 1.73 -19.75
C TRP A 140 3.51 2.19 -21.09
N LEU A 141 4.81 1.99 -21.31
CA LEU A 141 5.46 2.31 -22.58
C LEU A 141 4.86 1.50 -23.74
N GLN A 142 4.56 0.22 -23.53
CA GLN A 142 3.91 -0.64 -24.51
C GLN A 142 2.48 -0.21 -24.81
N GLU A 143 1.66 0.02 -23.79
CA GLU A 143 0.27 0.48 -23.95
C GLU A 143 0.16 1.82 -24.70
N ASN A 144 1.18 2.68 -24.58
CA ASN A 144 1.22 3.99 -25.23
C ASN A 144 2.05 4.01 -26.52
N ASN A 145 2.52 2.84 -27.01
CA ASN A 145 3.34 2.71 -28.22
C ASN A 145 4.56 3.64 -28.23
N ILE A 146 5.24 3.76 -27.10
CA ILE A 146 6.45 4.58 -26.97
C ILE A 146 7.64 3.71 -27.36
N GLU A 147 8.17 4.00 -28.55
CA GLU A 147 9.42 3.44 -29.06
C GLU A 147 10.63 4.20 -28.47
N ASP A 148 11.81 3.63 -28.68
CA ASP A 148 13.09 4.21 -28.24
C ASP A 148 13.51 5.43 -29.06
#